data_AF-A0A6F8YMV1-F1
#
_entry.id   AF-A0A6F8YMV1-F1
#
_cell.length_a   1.000
_cell.length_b   1.000
_cell.length_c   1.000
_cell.angle_alpha   90.00
_cell.angle_beta   90.00
_cell.angle_gamma   90.00
#
_symmetry.space_group_name_H-M   'P 1'
#
loop_
_entity.id
_entity.type
_entity.pdbx_description
1 polymer ?
#
loop_
_entity_poly.entity_id
_entity_poly.type
_entity_poly.pdbx_seq_one_letter_code
_entity_poly.pdbx_strand_id
1 'polypeptide(L)'
;MIDLTKLGDLTPEAAYELVDASALRHDTVGNPVALGVLDWVESQVPPGVRITGQGGEMARGSYHMGQQQHEAPTTELVDRLARWWFLANDATTADALEPDFAASARTDATAAIRRAFEGYHTDWLTSIDEFFLQERVHRWVGINFTGACLDRTIVGPYLDPRFLALARSVPPTRRSGSGYAARVLERLDPWLANARLATGVRPKHLPRRYVPRALAEYSVRKYAQRGMEKVYQFALGKAATAAGTPVLADLVIRHWREQPKLVEPVLRSGFVREPWLAGLLSGEYGTDAATVGFLANLAVVERQSAPAQLR
;
A
#
# COMPACT_ATOMS: atom_id res chain seq x y z
N MET A 1 -23.00 8.49 -3.04
CA MET A 1 -22.22 7.52 -2.23
C MET A 1 -22.10 6.27 -3.08
N ILE A 2 -20.90 5.73 -3.25
CA ILE A 2 -20.68 4.54 -4.10
C ILE A 2 -20.97 3.30 -3.26
N ASP A 3 -21.79 2.41 -3.81
CA ASP A 3 -22.18 1.17 -3.15
C ASP A 3 -21.24 0.04 -3.59
N LEU A 4 -20.29 -0.31 -2.72
CA LEU A 4 -19.29 -1.35 -3.01
C LEU A 4 -19.90 -2.75 -3.16
N THR A 5 -21.16 -2.98 -2.76
CA THR A 5 -21.80 -4.29 -2.94
C THR A 5 -22.03 -4.61 -4.41
N LYS A 6 -22.23 -3.59 -5.25
CA LYS A 6 -22.39 -3.71 -6.70
C LYS A 6 -21.14 -4.20 -7.43
N LEU A 7 -19.99 -4.22 -6.75
CA LEU A 7 -18.77 -4.83 -7.29
C LEU A 7 -18.97 -6.34 -7.53
N GLY A 8 -19.83 -6.98 -6.72
CA GLY A 8 -20.18 -8.39 -6.89
C GLY A 8 -21.05 -8.68 -8.11
N ASP A 9 -21.62 -7.66 -8.75
CA ASP A 9 -22.45 -7.78 -9.95
C ASP A 9 -21.60 -7.89 -11.24
N LEU A 10 -20.28 -7.67 -11.14
CA LEU A 10 -19.37 -7.89 -12.26
C LEU A 10 -19.34 -9.37 -12.66
N THR A 11 -19.22 -9.63 -13.96
CA THR A 11 -18.88 -10.98 -14.42
C THR A 11 -17.44 -11.32 -14.01
N PRO A 12 -17.11 -12.61 -13.84
CA PRO A 12 -15.74 -13.05 -13.59
C PRO A 12 -14.74 -12.51 -14.62
N GLU A 13 -15.11 -12.50 -15.90
CA GLU A 13 -14.30 -11.95 -17.00
C GLU A 13 -14.06 -10.45 -16.83
N ALA A 14 -15.11 -9.64 -16.60
CA ALA A 14 -14.96 -8.20 -16.41
C ALA A 14 -14.12 -7.85 -15.17
N ALA A 15 -14.22 -8.66 -14.10
CA ALA A 15 -13.37 -8.53 -12.94
C ALA A 15 -11.90 -8.84 -13.25
N TYR A 16 -11.62 -9.88 -14.05
CA TYR A 16 -10.27 -10.18 -14.51
C TYR A 16 -9.71 -9.07 -15.40
N GLU A 17 -10.46 -8.59 -16.39
CA GLU A 17 -10.04 -7.49 -17.27
C GLU A 17 -9.68 -6.23 -16.48
N LEU A 18 -10.46 -5.91 -15.45
CA LEU A 18 -10.22 -4.77 -14.57
C LEU A 18 -8.89 -4.92 -13.81
N VAL A 19 -8.60 -6.10 -13.25
CA VAL A 19 -7.35 -6.38 -12.54
C VAL A 19 -6.17 -6.43 -13.51
N ASP A 20 -6.33 -7.02 -14.69
CA ASP A 20 -5.30 -7.10 -15.73
C ASP A 20 -4.89 -5.71 -16.22
N ALA A 21 -5.88 -4.87 -16.55
CA ALA A 21 -5.66 -3.49 -16.94
C ALA A 21 -4.99 -2.68 -15.82
N SER A 22 -5.36 -2.92 -14.57
CA SER A 22 -4.73 -2.28 -13.41
C SER A 22 -3.27 -2.66 -13.26
N ALA A 23 -2.94 -3.95 -13.41
CA ALA A 23 -1.57 -4.45 -13.36
C ALA A 23 -0.71 -3.83 -14.48
N LEU A 24 -1.22 -3.77 -15.71
CA LEU A 24 -0.55 -3.13 -16.83
C LEU A 24 -0.35 -1.62 -16.61
N ARG A 25 -1.40 -0.90 -16.21
CA ARG A 25 -1.35 0.57 -16.02
C ARG A 25 -0.32 0.98 -14.96
N HIS A 26 -0.11 0.13 -13.96
CA HIS A 26 0.79 0.41 -12.84
C HIS A 26 2.11 -0.37 -12.93
N ASP A 27 2.52 -0.79 -14.14
CA ASP A 27 3.78 -1.47 -14.40
C ASP A 27 4.05 -2.66 -13.47
N THR A 28 2.98 -3.41 -13.14
CA THR A 28 3.01 -4.55 -12.22
C THR A 28 3.50 -4.23 -10.80
N VAL A 29 3.43 -2.96 -10.40
CA VAL A 29 3.78 -2.48 -9.05
C VAL A 29 2.53 -2.37 -8.16
N GLY A 30 2.63 -2.92 -6.95
CA GLY A 30 1.54 -2.91 -5.97
C GLY A 30 0.52 -4.02 -6.21
N ASN A 31 -0.64 -3.95 -5.55
CA ASN A 31 -1.69 -4.95 -5.67
C ASN A 31 -2.74 -4.52 -6.73
N PRO A 32 -2.76 -5.13 -7.92
CA PRO A 32 -3.68 -4.76 -8.98
C PRO A 32 -5.15 -5.06 -8.64
N VAL A 33 -5.44 -5.95 -7.70
CA VAL A 33 -6.80 -6.17 -7.20
C VAL A 33 -7.29 -4.94 -6.44
N ALA A 34 -6.44 -4.38 -5.57
CA ALA A 34 -6.79 -3.16 -4.84
C ALA A 34 -6.95 -1.95 -5.77
N LEU A 35 -6.06 -1.83 -6.76
CA LEU A 35 -6.11 -0.78 -7.77
C LEU A 35 -7.34 -0.93 -8.68
N GLY A 36 -7.70 -2.15 -9.08
CA GLY A 36 -8.90 -2.42 -9.87
C GLY A 36 -10.18 -2.02 -9.15
N VAL A 37 -10.28 -2.25 -7.84
CA VAL A 37 -11.41 -1.72 -7.05
C VAL A 37 -11.47 -0.19 -7.12
N LEU A 38 -10.33 0.50 -7.02
CA LEU A 38 -10.29 1.96 -7.14
C LEU A 38 -10.71 2.42 -8.55
N ASP A 39 -10.26 1.74 -9.59
CA ASP A 39 -10.63 2.05 -10.97
C ASP A 39 -12.14 1.87 -11.22
N TRP A 40 -12.75 0.81 -10.67
CA TRP A 40 -14.20 0.59 -10.74
C TRP A 40 -15.00 1.61 -9.92
N VAL A 41 -14.48 2.03 -8.77
CA VAL A 41 -15.08 3.12 -7.98
C VAL A 41 -15.00 4.43 -8.77
N GLU A 42 -13.85 4.72 -9.38
CA GLU A 42 -13.64 5.95 -10.16
C GLU A 42 -14.45 5.98 -11.46
N SER A 43 -14.75 4.83 -12.08
CA SER A 43 -15.59 4.78 -13.29
C SER A 43 -17.05 5.18 -13.04
N GLN A 44 -17.51 5.12 -11.78
CA GLN A 44 -18.88 5.47 -11.38
C GLN A 44 -19.07 6.95 -11.03
N VAL A 45 -17.99 7.74 -11.05
CA VAL A 45 -18.02 9.16 -10.71
C VAL A 45 -17.63 10.00 -11.92
N PRO A 46 -18.33 11.13 -12.18
CA PRO A 46 -18.03 11.98 -13.31
C PRO A 46 -16.55 12.36 -13.38
N PRO A 47 -15.97 12.48 -14.59
CA PRO A 47 -14.65 13.05 -14.79
C PRO A 47 -14.56 14.42 -14.12
N GLY A 48 -13.41 14.72 -13.50
CA GLY A 48 -13.23 15.98 -12.80
C GLY A 48 -11.85 16.09 -12.14
N VAL A 49 -11.50 17.31 -11.74
CA VAL A 49 -10.24 17.60 -11.07
C VAL A 49 -10.22 16.92 -9.71
N ARG A 50 -9.16 16.17 -9.41
CA ARG A 50 -8.92 15.54 -8.11
C ARG A 50 -7.85 16.31 -7.34
N ILE A 51 -8.00 16.40 -6.03
CA ILE A 51 -6.96 16.89 -5.13
C ILE A 51 -6.42 15.69 -4.36
N THR A 52 -5.10 15.53 -4.33
CA THR A 52 -4.46 14.43 -3.61
C THR A 52 -3.76 14.91 -2.34
N GLY A 53 -3.77 14.03 -1.33
CA GLY A 53 -3.00 14.19 -0.09
C GLY A 53 -1.62 13.54 -0.11
N GLN A 54 -1.24 12.85 -1.19
CA GLN A 54 0.08 12.19 -1.33
C GLN A 54 1.21 13.23 -1.32
N GLY A 55 2.34 12.89 -0.71
CA GLY A 55 3.44 13.81 -0.39
C GLY A 55 3.24 14.54 0.94
N GLY A 56 2.01 14.61 1.45
CA GLY A 56 1.70 15.20 2.76
C GLY A 56 2.34 14.44 3.93
N GLU A 57 2.70 13.16 3.74
CA GLU A 57 3.46 12.36 4.71
C GLU A 57 4.79 13.00 5.09
N MET A 58 5.44 13.74 4.18
CA MET A 58 6.72 14.40 4.44
C MET A 58 6.60 15.49 5.51
N ALA A 59 5.46 16.21 5.53
CA ALA A 59 5.17 17.18 6.58
C ALA A 59 4.63 16.53 7.86
N ARG A 60 4.04 15.34 7.75
CA ARG A 60 3.40 14.62 8.85
C ARG A 60 4.34 13.72 9.64
N GLY A 61 5.43 13.23 9.05
CA GLY A 61 6.41 12.37 9.73
C GLY A 61 5.78 11.18 10.47
N SER A 62 4.71 10.58 9.92
CA SER A 62 4.03 9.46 10.58
C SER A 62 4.90 8.20 10.63
N TYR A 63 5.81 8.06 9.67
CA TYR A 63 6.76 6.96 9.58
C TYR A 63 7.86 6.99 10.65
N HIS A 64 8.05 8.13 11.34
CA HIS A 64 8.91 8.20 12.53
C HIS A 64 8.25 7.66 13.80
N MET A 65 6.98 7.24 13.76
CA MET A 65 6.28 6.75 14.95
C MET A 65 7.01 5.53 15.54
N GLY A 66 7.43 5.64 16.80
CA GLY A 66 8.17 4.59 17.50
C GLY A 66 9.68 4.56 17.21
N GLN A 67 10.19 5.48 16.40
CA GLN A 67 11.63 5.62 16.14
C GLN A 67 12.27 6.64 17.07
N GLN A 68 13.52 6.38 17.48
CA GLN A 68 14.36 7.30 18.24
C GLN A 68 15.47 7.83 17.36
N GLN A 69 16.06 8.97 17.70
CA GLN A 69 17.19 9.52 16.96
C GLN A 69 18.44 8.68 17.19
N HIS A 70 19.16 8.37 16.11
CA HIS A 70 20.50 7.77 16.14
C HIS A 70 21.42 8.56 15.21
N GLU A 71 22.72 8.49 15.46
CA GLU A 71 23.74 9.20 14.68
C GLU A 71 23.82 8.70 13.23
N ALA A 72 23.54 7.42 13.00
CA ALA A 72 23.54 6.81 11.67
C ALA A 72 22.54 5.62 11.59
N PRO A 73 22.13 5.19 10.38
CA PRO A 73 21.43 3.93 10.18
C PRO A 73 22.31 2.75 10.57
N THR A 74 21.72 1.78 11.27
CA THR A 74 22.33 0.45 11.47
C THR A 74 21.44 -0.60 10.84
N THR A 75 22.01 -1.78 10.55
CA THR A 75 21.29 -2.94 10.03
C THR A 75 20.06 -3.26 10.89
N GLU A 76 20.20 -3.21 12.21
CA GLU A 76 19.12 -3.54 13.16
C GLU A 76 17.98 -2.51 13.11
N LEU A 77 18.31 -1.23 12.92
CA LEU A 77 17.33 -0.16 12.78
C LEU A 77 16.53 -0.30 11.49
N VAL A 78 17.23 -0.57 10.38
CA VAL A 78 16.61 -0.78 9.06
C VAL A 78 15.70 -2.01 9.08
N ASP A 79 16.18 -3.13 9.63
CA ASP A 79 15.40 -4.35 9.77
C ASP A 79 14.12 -4.15 10.58
N ARG A 80 14.22 -3.41 11.68
CA ARG A 80 13.06 -3.10 12.52
C ARG A 80 12.06 -2.22 11.78
N LEU A 81 12.54 -1.23 11.03
CA LEU A 81 11.69 -0.40 10.17
C LEU A 81 10.99 -1.25 9.11
N ALA A 82 11.74 -2.15 8.45
CA ALA A 82 11.24 -3.02 7.39
C ALA A 82 10.11 -3.94 7.86
N ARG A 83 10.31 -4.62 8.99
CA ARG A 83 9.28 -5.47 9.60
C ARG A 83 8.02 -4.70 9.97
N TRP A 84 8.16 -3.45 10.41
CA TRP A 84 7.03 -2.65 10.85
C TRP A 84 6.23 -2.05 9.71
N TRP A 85 6.90 -1.54 8.67
CA TRP A 85 6.26 -0.74 7.61
C TRP A 85 6.02 -1.50 6.31
N PHE A 86 6.90 -2.42 5.92
CA PHE A 86 6.91 -2.96 4.56
C PHE A 86 6.48 -4.43 4.51
N LEU A 87 6.99 -5.26 5.43
CA LEU A 87 6.78 -6.72 5.36
C LEU A 87 5.47 -7.20 6.02
N ALA A 88 4.67 -6.29 6.59
CA ALA A 88 3.48 -6.62 7.35
C ALA A 88 2.16 -6.54 6.56
N ASN A 89 2.14 -5.85 5.41
CA ASN A 89 0.93 -5.64 4.61
C ASN A 89 1.04 -6.38 3.27
N ASP A 90 -0.09 -6.87 2.75
CA ASP A 90 -0.22 -7.50 1.42
C ASP A 90 0.83 -8.60 1.14
N ALA A 91 1.20 -9.40 2.14
CA ALA A 91 2.11 -10.52 1.95
C ALA A 91 1.41 -11.68 1.23
N THR A 92 2.00 -12.17 0.14
CA THR A 92 1.60 -13.39 -0.54
C THR A 92 1.70 -14.59 0.40
N THR A 93 0.74 -15.52 0.33
CA THR A 93 0.79 -16.76 1.10
C THR A 93 2.02 -17.59 0.71
N ALA A 94 2.74 -18.10 1.70
CA ALA A 94 3.92 -18.94 1.46
C ALA A 94 3.57 -20.26 0.78
N ASP A 95 2.33 -20.76 0.94
CA ASP A 95 1.90 -22.03 0.33
C ASP A 95 1.88 -21.97 -1.20
N ALA A 96 1.69 -20.78 -1.77
CA ALA A 96 1.68 -20.53 -3.21
C ALA A 96 3.08 -20.47 -3.82
N LEU A 97 4.11 -20.26 -3.00
CA LEU A 97 5.46 -19.96 -3.45
C LEU A 97 6.35 -21.19 -3.37
N GLU A 98 7.29 -21.33 -4.32
CA GLU A 98 8.30 -22.39 -4.25
C GLU A 98 9.06 -22.32 -2.92
N PRO A 99 9.30 -23.44 -2.20
CA PRO A 99 9.82 -23.40 -0.84
C PRO A 99 11.14 -22.64 -0.70
N ASP A 100 12.05 -22.81 -1.66
CA ASP A 100 13.35 -22.13 -1.67
C ASP A 100 13.17 -20.61 -1.85
N PHE A 101 12.27 -20.20 -2.75
CA PHE A 101 11.93 -18.79 -2.94
C PHE A 101 11.22 -18.22 -1.71
N ALA A 102 10.25 -18.92 -1.14
CA ALA A 102 9.54 -18.49 0.07
C ALA A 102 10.51 -18.29 1.25
N ALA A 103 11.52 -19.16 1.37
CA ALA A 103 12.55 -19.08 2.40
C ALA A 103 13.50 -17.89 2.19
N SER A 104 13.87 -17.57 0.94
CA SER A 104 14.80 -16.48 0.64
C SER A 104 14.13 -15.10 0.52
N ALA A 105 12.89 -15.02 0.02
CA ALA A 105 12.24 -13.78 -0.41
C ALA A 105 12.19 -12.70 0.68
N ARG A 106 11.96 -13.08 1.94
CA ARG A 106 11.98 -12.13 3.07
C ARG A 106 13.38 -11.56 3.33
N THR A 107 14.39 -12.42 3.21
CA THR A 107 15.80 -12.03 3.35
C THR A 107 16.20 -11.12 2.20
N ASP A 108 15.83 -11.46 0.97
CA ASP A 108 16.14 -10.70 -0.23
C ASP A 108 15.46 -9.32 -0.22
N ALA A 109 14.19 -9.26 0.17
CA ALA A 109 13.46 -8.00 0.34
C ALA A 109 14.10 -7.12 1.43
N THR A 110 14.49 -7.70 2.56
CA THR A 110 15.17 -6.96 3.63
C THR A 110 16.54 -6.47 3.18
N ALA A 111 17.30 -7.28 2.43
CA ALA A 111 18.58 -6.88 1.86
C ALA A 111 18.44 -5.73 0.85
N ALA A 112 17.39 -5.74 0.02
CA ALA A 112 17.10 -4.62 -0.88
C ALA A 112 16.84 -3.31 -0.12
N ILE A 113 16.09 -3.37 0.99
CA ILE A 113 15.85 -2.20 1.85
C ILE A 113 17.15 -1.74 2.51
N ARG A 114 17.98 -2.65 3.03
CA ARG A 114 19.30 -2.30 3.59
C ARG A 114 20.18 -1.56 2.57
N ARG A 115 20.28 -2.09 1.35
CA ARG A 115 21.03 -1.45 0.24
C ARG A 115 20.52 -0.05 -0.07
N ALA A 116 19.21 0.20 0.01
CA ALA A 116 18.69 1.55 -0.17
C ALA A 116 19.19 2.51 0.93
N PHE A 117 19.32 2.04 2.17
CA PHE A 117 19.84 2.85 3.29
C PHE A 117 21.36 3.06 3.26
N GLU A 118 22.13 2.20 2.61
CA GLU A 118 23.59 2.36 2.46
C GLU A 118 23.96 3.67 1.74
N GLY A 119 23.08 4.17 0.86
CA GLY A 119 23.26 5.43 0.15
C GLY A 119 23.01 6.70 0.99
N TYR A 120 22.55 6.57 2.24
CA TYR A 120 22.24 7.71 3.10
C TYR A 120 23.29 7.92 4.18
N HIS A 121 24.12 8.95 4.01
CA HIS A 121 25.20 9.32 4.94
C HIS A 121 24.75 10.43 5.90
N THR A 122 23.69 10.17 6.65
CA THR A 122 23.10 11.13 7.60
C THR A 122 22.51 10.42 8.81
N ASP A 123 21.91 11.20 9.72
CA ASP A 123 21.29 10.68 10.92
C ASP A 123 20.07 9.79 10.63
N TRP A 124 19.75 8.88 11.55
CA TRP A 124 18.74 7.86 11.29
C TRP A 124 17.37 8.41 10.87
N LEU A 125 16.84 9.41 11.58
CA LEU A 125 15.51 9.91 11.26
C LEU A 125 15.48 10.64 9.92
N THR A 126 16.54 11.39 9.59
CA THR A 126 16.70 12.02 8.28
C THR A 126 16.86 10.97 7.17
N SER A 127 17.60 9.88 7.40
CA SER A 127 17.69 8.77 6.44
C SER A 127 16.33 8.11 6.17
N ILE A 128 15.45 8.01 7.17
CA ILE A 128 14.06 7.57 6.93
C ILE A 128 13.33 8.57 6.01
N ASP A 129 13.49 9.88 6.20
CA ASP A 129 12.87 10.88 5.34
C ASP A 129 13.37 10.79 3.90
N GLU A 130 14.67 10.57 3.70
CA GLU A 130 15.22 10.35 2.35
C GLU A 130 14.65 9.07 1.72
N PHE A 131 14.60 7.97 2.47
CA PHE A 131 14.01 6.72 2.00
C PHE A 131 12.54 6.92 1.58
N PHE A 132 11.72 7.56 2.41
CA PHE A 132 10.31 7.81 2.07
C PHE A 132 10.16 8.80 0.91
N LEU A 133 11.01 9.83 0.80
CA LEU A 133 10.97 10.71 -0.36
C LEU A 133 11.25 9.93 -1.66
N GLN A 134 12.31 9.12 -1.69
CA GLN A 134 12.71 8.42 -2.90
C GLN A 134 11.80 7.23 -3.22
N GLU A 135 11.63 6.31 -2.28
CA GLU A 135 10.92 5.05 -2.53
C GLU A 135 9.40 5.24 -2.48
N ARG A 136 8.90 6.06 -1.54
CA ARG A 136 7.46 6.26 -1.38
C ARG A 136 6.93 7.37 -2.27
N VAL A 137 7.51 8.56 -2.25
CA VAL A 137 6.97 9.72 -3.00
C VAL A 137 7.39 9.70 -4.47
N HIS A 138 8.65 9.48 -4.80
CA HIS A 138 9.07 9.52 -6.21
C HIS A 138 8.70 8.23 -6.96
N ARG A 139 9.01 7.06 -6.40
CA ARG A 139 8.77 5.78 -7.09
C ARG A 139 7.32 5.32 -6.96
N TRP A 140 6.83 5.09 -5.74
CA TRP A 140 5.49 4.52 -5.56
C TRP A 140 4.36 5.50 -5.86
N VAL A 141 4.42 6.73 -5.37
CA VAL A 141 3.38 7.74 -5.68
C VAL A 141 3.47 8.15 -7.15
N GLY A 142 4.68 8.25 -7.72
CA GLY A 142 4.89 8.56 -9.14
C GLY A 142 4.15 7.60 -10.06
N ILE A 143 4.31 6.28 -9.87
CA ILE A 143 3.67 5.29 -10.75
C ILE A 143 2.13 5.31 -10.67
N ASN A 144 1.59 5.51 -9.47
CA ASN A 144 0.14 5.65 -9.26
C ASN A 144 -0.42 6.91 -9.96
N PHE A 145 0.33 8.01 -9.99
CA PHE A 145 -0.13 9.22 -10.66
C PHE A 145 0.06 9.20 -12.17
N THR A 146 1.13 8.61 -12.68
CA THR A 146 1.32 8.50 -14.13
C THR A 146 0.12 7.82 -14.78
N GLY A 147 -0.37 6.71 -14.19
CA GLY A 147 -1.58 6.05 -14.65
C GLY A 147 -2.83 6.93 -14.54
N ALA A 148 -3.11 7.47 -13.35
CA ALA A 148 -4.34 8.22 -13.10
C ALA A 148 -4.41 9.57 -13.85
N CYS A 149 -3.27 10.19 -14.17
CA CYS A 149 -3.19 11.43 -14.93
C CYS A 149 -3.50 11.27 -16.42
N LEU A 150 -3.54 10.04 -16.95
CA LEU A 150 -3.99 9.80 -18.33
C LEU A 150 -5.49 10.09 -18.50
N ASP A 151 -6.27 9.85 -17.44
CA ASP A 151 -7.73 9.96 -17.50
C ASP A 151 -8.26 11.26 -16.87
N ARG A 152 -7.49 11.87 -15.95
CA ARG A 152 -7.97 13.00 -15.13
C ARG A 152 -6.87 14.00 -14.77
N THR A 153 -7.29 15.24 -14.54
CA THR A 153 -6.42 16.24 -13.91
C THR A 153 -6.30 16.00 -12.41
N ILE A 154 -5.07 15.84 -11.92
CA ILE A 154 -4.76 15.67 -10.49
C ILE A 154 -3.94 16.87 -10.01
N VAL A 155 -4.43 17.53 -8.97
CA VAL A 155 -3.75 18.62 -8.26
C VAL A 155 -3.08 18.05 -7.01
N GLY A 156 -1.75 17.99 -7.03
CA GLY A 156 -0.93 17.50 -5.93
C GLY A 156 -0.16 18.62 -5.23
N PRO A 157 -0.78 19.41 -4.34
CA PRO A 157 -0.12 20.56 -3.73
C PRO A 157 1.08 20.17 -2.87
N TYR A 158 1.07 18.97 -2.29
CA TYR A 158 2.16 18.47 -1.45
C TYR A 158 3.33 17.87 -2.22
N LEU A 159 3.20 17.76 -3.55
CA LEU A 159 4.30 17.36 -4.43
C LEU A 159 5.06 18.57 -4.98
N ASP A 160 4.61 19.80 -4.70
CA ASP A 160 5.33 21.01 -5.07
C ASP A 160 6.73 21.01 -4.41
N PRO A 161 7.81 21.20 -5.17
CA PRO A 161 9.17 21.20 -4.63
C PRO A 161 9.37 22.18 -3.46
N ARG A 162 8.66 23.30 -3.46
CA ARG A 162 8.70 24.30 -2.37
C ARG A 162 8.03 23.76 -1.12
N PHE A 163 6.90 23.06 -1.24
CA PHE A 163 6.26 22.40 -0.11
C PHE A 163 7.17 21.32 0.48
N LEU A 164 7.76 20.47 -0.37
CA LEU A 164 8.67 19.42 0.06
C LEU A 164 9.92 20.00 0.74
N ALA A 165 10.49 21.08 0.20
CA ALA A 165 11.61 21.78 0.83
C ALA A 165 11.25 22.34 2.21
N LEU A 166 10.08 22.97 2.35
CA LEU A 166 9.58 23.47 3.65
C LEU A 166 9.30 22.34 4.65
N ALA A 167 8.74 21.23 4.20
CA ALA A 167 8.51 20.06 5.05
C ALA A 167 9.83 19.45 5.53
N ARG A 168 10.84 19.42 4.65
CA ARG A 168 12.17 18.87 4.93
C ARG A 168 13.03 19.77 5.82
N SER A 169 12.85 21.09 5.76
CA SER A 169 13.58 22.04 6.62
C SER A 169 13.20 21.94 8.10
N VAL A 170 12.09 21.25 8.43
CA VAL A 170 11.68 21.00 9.81
C VAL A 170 12.34 19.71 10.32
N PRO A 171 13.05 19.73 11.46
CA PRO A 171 13.68 18.53 12.01
C PRO A 171 12.68 17.38 12.20
N PRO A 172 13.06 16.11 11.90
CA PRO A 172 12.21 14.92 12.09
C PRO A 172 11.52 14.88 13.46
N THR A 173 12.26 15.22 14.51
CA THR A 173 11.80 15.24 15.91
C THR A 173 10.64 16.22 16.16
N ARG A 174 10.49 17.27 15.35
CA ARG A 174 9.41 18.26 15.44
C ARG A 174 8.21 17.94 14.53
N ARG A 175 8.43 17.23 13.42
CA ARG A 175 7.37 16.79 12.49
C ARG A 175 6.69 15.49 12.90
N SER A 176 7.40 14.61 13.60
CA SER A 176 6.95 13.28 13.99
C SER A 176 5.54 13.25 14.59
N GLY A 177 4.73 12.27 14.15
CA GLY A 177 3.38 12.07 14.66
C GLY A 177 2.37 13.16 14.24
N SER A 178 2.63 13.86 13.14
CA SER A 178 1.81 14.94 12.56
C SER A 178 1.70 16.20 13.42
N GLY A 179 2.57 16.36 14.42
CA GLY A 179 2.50 17.51 15.34
C GLY A 179 2.77 18.85 14.67
N TYR A 180 3.76 18.91 13.76
CA TYR A 180 4.03 20.13 12.99
C TYR A 180 2.86 20.49 12.08
N ALA A 181 2.39 19.54 11.26
CA ALA A 181 1.28 19.75 10.35
C ALA A 181 0.00 20.21 11.07
N ALA A 182 -0.29 19.66 12.25
CA ALA A 182 -1.42 20.08 13.07
C ALA A 182 -1.33 21.53 13.54
N ARG A 183 -0.16 22.01 13.99
CA ARG A 183 0.05 23.40 14.40
C ARG A 183 -0.07 24.38 13.22
N VAL A 184 0.45 23.98 12.06
CA VAL A 184 0.28 24.77 10.83
C VAL A 184 -1.20 24.86 10.48
N LEU A 185 -1.93 23.74 10.50
CA LEU A 185 -3.36 23.71 10.23
C LEU A 185 -4.16 24.56 11.22
N GLU A 186 -3.89 24.46 12.52
CA GLU A 186 -4.56 25.26 13.55
C GLU A 186 -4.35 26.76 13.36
N ARG A 187 -3.17 27.17 12.90
CA ARG A 187 -2.87 28.57 12.62
C ARG A 187 -3.53 29.08 11.34
N LEU A 188 -3.65 28.23 10.30
CA LEU A 188 -4.23 28.60 9.02
C LEU A 188 -5.76 28.54 9.05
N ASP A 189 -6.32 27.50 9.66
CA ASP A 189 -7.74 27.23 9.72
C ASP A 189 -8.11 26.53 11.04
N PRO A 190 -8.47 27.32 12.07
CA PRO A 190 -8.90 26.78 13.36
C PRO A 190 -10.15 25.89 13.26
N TRP A 191 -11.03 26.12 12.29
CA TRP A 191 -12.24 25.32 12.12
C TRP A 191 -11.87 23.93 11.61
N LEU A 192 -11.04 23.85 10.57
CA LEU A 192 -10.58 22.58 10.02
C LEU A 192 -9.71 21.80 11.00
N ALA A 193 -8.89 22.49 11.79
CA ALA A 193 -8.12 21.87 12.86
C ALA A 193 -8.99 21.28 14.00
N ASN A 194 -10.24 21.75 14.10
CA ASN A 194 -11.25 21.25 15.03
C ASN A 194 -12.16 20.16 14.45
N ALA A 195 -12.16 19.95 13.13
CA ALA A 195 -12.96 18.92 12.48
C ALA A 195 -12.48 17.52 12.89
N ARG A 196 -13.41 16.57 13.09
CA ARG A 196 -13.06 15.20 13.44
C ARG A 196 -12.62 14.44 12.19
N LEU A 197 -11.45 13.82 12.26
CA LEU A 197 -11.01 12.85 11.25
C LEU A 197 -11.85 11.57 11.32
N ALA A 198 -11.76 10.70 10.32
CA ALA A 198 -12.37 9.36 10.35
C ALA A 198 -11.89 8.49 11.54
N THR A 199 -10.75 8.83 12.11
CA THR A 199 -10.24 8.22 13.34
C THR A 199 -10.96 8.71 14.61
N GLY A 200 -11.76 9.78 14.52
CA GLY A 200 -12.41 10.46 15.63
C GLY A 200 -11.58 11.59 16.24
N VAL A 201 -10.27 11.62 15.97
CA VAL A 201 -9.32 12.61 16.53
C VAL A 201 -9.44 13.93 15.77
N ARG A 202 -9.34 15.04 16.49
CA ARG A 202 -9.18 16.37 15.90
C ARG A 202 -7.71 16.64 15.58
N PRO A 203 -7.37 17.18 14.39
CA PRO A 203 -5.99 17.46 14.02
C PRO A 203 -5.21 18.26 15.06
N LYS A 204 -5.80 19.30 15.66
CA LYS A 204 -5.14 20.15 16.68
C LYS A 204 -4.62 19.40 17.91
N HIS A 205 -5.10 18.18 18.16
CA HIS A 205 -4.65 17.35 19.28
C HIS A 205 -3.43 16.46 18.94
N LEU A 206 -2.85 16.61 17.74
CA LEU A 206 -1.63 15.92 17.33
C LEU A 206 -0.38 16.74 17.70
N PRO A 207 0.76 16.09 18.05
CA PRO A 207 1.00 14.65 17.98
C PRO A 207 0.41 13.92 19.18
N ARG A 208 0.14 12.61 19.02
CA ARG A 208 -0.45 11.71 20.05
C ARG A 208 0.32 11.58 21.37
N ARG A 209 1.41 12.35 21.59
CA ARG A 209 2.14 12.40 22.88
C ARG A 209 1.26 12.81 24.07
N TYR A 210 0.04 13.31 23.82
CA TYR A 210 -1.00 13.54 24.83
C TYR A 210 -2.12 12.49 24.76
N VAL A 211 -1.74 11.22 24.97
CA VAL A 211 -2.64 10.05 25.00
C VAL A 211 -3.94 10.26 25.83
N PRO A 212 -3.92 10.94 27.00
CA PRO A 212 -5.14 11.12 27.80
C PRO A 212 -6.24 11.92 27.10
N ARG A 213 -5.85 12.93 26.28
CA ARG A 213 -6.79 13.83 25.60
C ARG A 213 -7.34 13.23 24.32
N ALA A 214 -6.51 12.47 23.60
CA ALA A 214 -6.96 11.71 22.44
C ALA A 214 -7.96 10.63 22.87
N LEU A 215 -7.68 9.88 23.95
CA LEU A 215 -8.57 8.85 24.49
C LEU A 215 -9.92 9.39 25.00
N ALA A 216 -9.95 10.61 25.54
CA ALA A 216 -11.19 11.27 25.97
C ALA A 216 -12.16 11.58 24.82
N GLU A 217 -11.67 11.65 23.58
CA GLU A 217 -12.49 11.87 22.37
C GLU A 217 -12.91 10.58 21.67
N TYR A 218 -12.37 9.41 22.07
CA TYR A 218 -12.83 8.10 21.62
C TYR A 218 -13.98 7.61 22.51
N SER A 219 -14.95 6.88 21.94
CA SER A 219 -15.58 5.86 22.76
C SER A 219 -14.50 4.80 23.04
N VAL A 220 -14.15 4.60 24.31
CA VAL A 220 -13.16 3.60 24.77
C VAL A 220 -13.38 2.25 24.07
N ARG A 221 -14.65 1.92 23.80
CA ARG A 221 -15.11 0.75 23.03
C ARG A 221 -14.56 0.69 21.60
N LYS A 222 -14.59 1.77 20.80
CA LYS A 222 -14.07 1.76 19.41
C LYS A 222 -12.55 1.70 19.36
N TYR A 223 -11.86 2.28 20.34
CA TYR A 223 -10.40 2.21 20.45
C TYR A 223 -9.94 0.80 20.84
N ALA A 224 -10.59 0.20 21.85
CA ALA A 224 -10.34 -1.18 22.25
C ALA A 224 -10.64 -2.16 21.10
N GLN A 225 -11.75 -1.96 20.38
CA GLN A 225 -12.10 -2.80 19.24
C GLN A 225 -11.06 -2.72 18.11
N ARG A 226 -10.65 -1.52 17.68
CA ARG A 226 -9.62 -1.36 16.63
C ARG A 226 -8.22 -1.82 17.07
N GLY A 227 -7.89 -1.62 18.35
CA GLY A 227 -6.64 -2.11 18.95
C GLY A 227 -6.61 -3.64 18.97
N MET A 228 -7.71 -4.27 19.40
CA MET A 228 -7.87 -5.73 19.36
C MET A 228 -7.88 -6.26 17.94
N GLU A 229 -8.55 -5.60 16.99
CA GLU A 229 -8.54 -5.98 15.57
C GLU A 229 -7.11 -5.98 15.00
N LYS A 230 -6.31 -4.94 15.30
CA LYS A 230 -4.92 -4.87 14.82
C LYS A 230 -3.99 -5.85 15.51
N VAL A 231 -4.19 -6.11 16.81
CA VAL A 231 -3.43 -7.14 17.56
C VAL A 231 -3.83 -8.54 17.10
N TYR A 232 -5.10 -8.78 16.81
CA TYR A 232 -5.62 -10.04 16.26
C TYR A 232 -5.13 -10.27 14.83
N GLN A 233 -5.09 -9.24 14.00
CA GLN A 233 -4.49 -9.27 12.66
C GLN A 233 -2.99 -9.60 12.71
N PHE A 234 -2.25 -8.96 13.63
CA PHE A 234 -0.83 -9.24 13.84
C PHE A 234 -0.59 -10.66 14.37
N ALA A 235 -1.43 -11.15 15.28
CA ALA A 235 -1.33 -12.49 15.85
C ALA A 235 -1.74 -13.61 14.88
N LEU A 236 -2.65 -13.34 13.95
CA LEU A 236 -3.11 -14.31 12.95
C LEU A 236 -2.37 -14.23 11.61
N GLY A 237 -1.48 -13.26 11.42
CA GLY A 237 -0.83 -13.02 10.12
C GLY A 237 -1.79 -12.67 8.99
N LYS A 238 -3.06 -12.31 9.30
CA LYS A 238 -4.06 -11.92 8.31
C LYS A 238 -3.95 -10.42 8.07
N ALA A 239 -3.36 -10.04 6.93
CA ALA A 239 -3.28 -8.64 6.52
C ALA A 239 -4.70 -8.04 6.36
N ALA A 240 -4.87 -6.78 6.77
CA ALA A 240 -6.11 -6.05 6.53
C ALA A 240 -6.24 -5.78 5.03
N THR A 241 -7.19 -6.43 4.36
CA THR A 241 -7.45 -6.23 2.93
C THR A 241 -8.27 -4.95 2.70
N ALA A 242 -7.98 -4.23 1.62
CA ALA A 242 -8.77 -3.07 1.25
C ALA A 242 -10.23 -3.45 0.96
N ALA A 243 -11.17 -2.52 1.22
CA ALA A 243 -12.59 -2.79 1.01
C ALA A 243 -12.86 -3.18 -0.45
N GLY A 244 -13.67 -4.23 -0.66
CA GLY A 244 -14.01 -4.74 -2.00
C GLY A 244 -12.99 -5.71 -2.60
N THR A 245 -11.73 -5.76 -2.13
CA THR A 245 -10.72 -6.63 -2.75
C THR A 245 -10.97 -8.12 -2.60
N PRO A 246 -11.56 -8.65 -1.50
CA PRO A 246 -11.89 -10.07 -1.45
C PRO A 246 -12.96 -10.48 -2.47
N VAL A 247 -13.93 -9.59 -2.74
CA VAL A 247 -14.99 -9.84 -3.74
C VAL A 247 -14.41 -9.86 -5.14
N LEU A 248 -13.57 -8.88 -5.47
CA LEU A 248 -12.93 -8.83 -6.79
C LEU A 248 -11.96 -10.01 -6.99
N ALA A 249 -11.19 -10.37 -5.98
CA ALA A 249 -10.28 -11.52 -6.03
C ALA A 249 -11.03 -12.84 -6.29
N ASP A 250 -12.17 -13.05 -5.63
CA ASP A 250 -13.01 -14.24 -5.85
C ASP A 250 -13.53 -14.34 -7.29
N LEU A 251 -13.99 -13.21 -7.87
CA LEU A 251 -14.41 -13.15 -9.27
C LEU A 251 -13.26 -13.48 -10.23
N VAL A 252 -12.06 -12.95 -9.97
CA VAL A 252 -10.85 -13.27 -10.76
C VAL A 252 -10.52 -14.76 -10.69
N ILE A 253 -10.54 -15.36 -9.49
CA ILE A 253 -10.29 -16.79 -9.33
C ILE A 253 -11.31 -17.59 -10.12
N ARG A 254 -12.61 -17.26 -10.05
CA ARG A 254 -13.65 -17.92 -10.85
C ARG A 254 -13.34 -17.89 -12.34
N HIS A 255 -12.90 -16.74 -12.86
CA HIS A 255 -12.51 -16.63 -14.26
C HIS A 255 -11.28 -17.48 -14.61
N TRP A 256 -10.27 -17.52 -13.74
CA TRP A 256 -9.12 -18.40 -13.94
C TRP A 256 -9.49 -19.89 -13.95
N ARG A 257 -10.47 -20.31 -13.16
CA ARG A 257 -10.96 -21.70 -13.21
C ARG A 257 -11.63 -22.04 -14.54
N GLU A 258 -12.34 -21.07 -15.13
CA GLU A 258 -12.95 -21.20 -16.46
C GLU A 258 -11.92 -21.09 -17.59
N GLN A 259 -10.86 -20.31 -17.39
CA GLN A 259 -9.78 -20.05 -18.36
C GLN A 259 -8.38 -20.19 -17.73
N PRO A 260 -7.94 -21.42 -17.38
CA PRO A 260 -6.66 -21.65 -16.69
C PRO A 260 -5.44 -21.03 -17.38
N LYS A 261 -5.46 -21.01 -18.72
CA LYS A 261 -4.40 -20.48 -19.59
C LYS A 261 -4.03 -19.02 -19.32
N LEU A 262 -4.91 -18.25 -18.66
CA LEU A 262 -4.66 -16.86 -18.31
C LEU A 262 -3.68 -16.69 -17.14
N VAL A 263 -3.59 -17.67 -16.24
CA VAL A 263 -2.72 -17.63 -15.06
C VAL A 263 -1.62 -18.69 -15.09
N GLU A 264 -1.79 -19.80 -15.81
CA GLU A 264 -0.74 -20.83 -16.00
C GLU A 264 0.65 -20.29 -16.39
N PRO A 265 0.80 -19.20 -17.19
CA PRO A 265 2.12 -18.65 -17.51
C PRO A 265 2.97 -18.26 -16.30
N VAL A 266 2.37 -17.99 -15.13
CA VAL A 266 3.10 -17.68 -13.88
C VAL A 266 4.06 -18.79 -13.47
N LEU A 267 3.81 -20.04 -13.87
CA LEU A 267 4.69 -21.18 -13.55
C LEU A 267 6.07 -21.04 -14.20
N ARG A 268 6.19 -20.34 -15.34
CA ARG A 268 7.48 -20.10 -16.00
C ARG A 268 8.42 -19.21 -15.18
N SER A 269 7.88 -18.43 -14.25
CA SER A 269 8.70 -17.61 -13.35
C SER A 269 9.55 -18.44 -12.39
N GLY A 270 9.17 -19.70 -12.14
CA GLY A 270 9.80 -20.54 -11.13
C GLY A 270 9.52 -20.11 -9.68
N PHE A 271 8.63 -19.14 -9.45
CA PHE A 271 8.29 -18.67 -8.10
C PHE A 271 7.03 -19.30 -7.52
N VAL A 272 6.16 -19.85 -8.37
CA VAL A 272 4.83 -20.37 -7.99
C VAL A 272 4.82 -21.89 -8.03
N ARG A 273 4.29 -22.51 -6.98
CA ARG A 273 4.15 -23.97 -6.89
C ARG A 273 3.05 -24.48 -7.82
N GLU A 274 3.42 -25.31 -8.78
CA GLU A 274 2.48 -25.93 -9.72
C GLU A 274 1.36 -26.71 -9.02
N PRO A 275 1.63 -27.60 -8.03
CA PRO A 275 0.55 -28.33 -7.35
C PRO A 275 -0.43 -27.41 -6.62
N TRP A 276 0.07 -26.29 -6.08
CA TRP A 276 -0.78 -25.32 -5.39
C TRP A 276 -1.66 -24.56 -6.38
N LEU A 277 -1.10 -24.12 -7.51
CA LEU A 277 -1.86 -23.43 -8.56
C LEU A 277 -2.94 -24.36 -9.13
N ALA A 278 -2.61 -25.63 -9.38
CA ALA A 278 -3.57 -26.63 -9.81
C ALA A 278 -4.71 -26.81 -8.80
N GLY A 279 -4.41 -26.83 -7.50
CA GLY A 279 -5.41 -26.88 -6.43
C GLY A 279 -6.30 -25.62 -6.34
N LEU A 280 -5.74 -24.43 -6.60
CA LEU A 280 -6.52 -23.20 -6.70
C LEU A 280 -7.50 -23.26 -7.88
N LEU A 281 -7.03 -23.74 -9.03
CA LEU A 281 -7.78 -23.85 -10.29
C LEU A 281 -8.85 -24.96 -10.24
N SER A 282 -8.60 -26.05 -9.51
CA SER A 282 -9.58 -27.13 -9.30
C SER A 282 -10.66 -26.77 -8.28
N GLY A 283 -10.41 -25.75 -7.45
CA GLY A 283 -11.30 -25.39 -6.35
C GLY A 283 -11.00 -26.08 -5.02
N GLU A 284 -9.93 -26.88 -4.95
CA GLU A 284 -9.46 -27.51 -3.72
C GLU A 284 -9.04 -26.47 -2.67
N TYR A 285 -8.43 -25.37 -3.12
CA TYR A 285 -8.01 -24.27 -2.25
C TYR A 285 -8.61 -22.93 -2.68
N GLY A 286 -8.80 -22.05 -1.71
CA GLY A 286 -8.97 -20.62 -1.94
C GLY A 286 -7.67 -19.87 -1.66
N THR A 287 -7.62 -18.57 -1.96
CA THR A 287 -6.49 -17.73 -1.60
C THR A 287 -6.92 -16.30 -1.30
N ASP A 288 -6.03 -15.51 -0.70
CA ASP A 288 -6.29 -14.12 -0.35
C ASP A 288 -6.05 -13.17 -1.54
N ALA A 289 -6.57 -11.94 -1.42
CA ALA A 289 -6.49 -10.94 -2.48
C ALA A 289 -5.06 -10.43 -2.77
N ALA A 290 -4.12 -10.52 -1.81
CA ALA A 290 -2.74 -10.14 -2.06
C ALA A 290 -2.05 -11.21 -2.92
N THR A 291 -2.31 -12.48 -2.64
CA THR A 291 -1.83 -13.60 -3.46
C THR A 291 -2.43 -13.55 -4.88
N VAL A 292 -3.73 -13.25 -5.04
CA VAL A 292 -4.31 -13.03 -6.38
C VAL A 292 -3.62 -11.87 -7.10
N GLY A 293 -3.38 -10.75 -6.41
CA GLY A 293 -2.68 -9.60 -6.99
C GLY A 293 -1.26 -9.92 -7.45
N PHE A 294 -0.51 -10.69 -6.65
CA PHE A 294 0.82 -11.17 -7.01
C PHE A 294 0.79 -12.05 -8.27
N LEU A 295 -0.12 -13.02 -8.34
CA LEU A 295 -0.28 -13.89 -9.51
C LEU A 295 -0.68 -13.11 -10.77
N ALA A 296 -1.58 -12.13 -10.64
CA ALA A 296 -1.99 -11.27 -11.75
C ALA A 296 -0.81 -10.44 -12.30
N ASN A 297 -0.01 -9.84 -11.42
CA ASN A 297 1.22 -9.15 -11.83
C ASN A 297 2.19 -10.09 -12.56
N LEU A 298 2.47 -11.27 -11.99
CA LEU A 298 3.33 -12.27 -12.63
C LEU A 298 2.80 -12.69 -14.00
N ALA A 299 1.48 -12.91 -14.15
CA ALA A 299 0.88 -13.31 -15.41
C ALA A 299 1.08 -12.24 -16.50
N VAL A 300 0.99 -10.95 -16.12
CA VAL A 300 1.32 -9.83 -17.01
C VAL A 300 2.80 -9.85 -17.40
N VAL A 301 3.72 -9.94 -16.43
CA VAL A 301 5.18 -9.97 -16.69
C VAL A 301 5.55 -11.11 -17.63
N GLU A 302 5.02 -12.31 -17.37
CA GLU A 302 5.28 -13.51 -18.15
C GLU A 302 4.73 -13.40 -19.58
N ARG A 303 3.54 -12.81 -19.75
CA ARG A 303 2.96 -12.55 -21.07
C ARG A 303 3.77 -11.53 -21.86
N GLN A 304 4.31 -10.48 -21.21
CA GLN A 304 5.15 -9.47 -21.85
C GLN A 304 6.55 -9.99 -22.20
N SER A 305 7.05 -10.93 -21.40
CA SER A 305 8.38 -11.54 -21.56
C SER A 305 8.38 -12.73 -22.54
N ALA A 306 7.20 -13.22 -22.93
CA ALA A 306 7.09 -14.20 -24.00
C ALA A 306 7.61 -13.57 -25.30
N PRO A 307 8.55 -14.21 -26.02
CA PRO A 307 9.05 -13.68 -27.29
C PRO A 307 7.84 -13.44 -28.20
N ALA A 308 7.74 -12.22 -28.74
CA ALA A 308 6.73 -11.87 -29.73
C ALA A 308 6.79 -12.94 -30.83
N GLN A 309 5.81 -13.83 -30.85
CA GLN A 309 5.63 -14.72 -31.98
C GLN A 309 5.44 -13.80 -33.18
N LEU A 310 6.46 -13.77 -34.05
CA LEU A 310 6.46 -13.09 -35.34
C LEU A 310 5.09 -13.33 -35.99
N ARG A 311 4.28 -12.28 -36.03
CA ARG A 311 3.11 -12.19 -36.92
C ARG A 311 3.59 -11.69 -38.27
#